data_AF-A0A368F2L1-F1
#
_entry.id   AF-A0A368F2L1-F1
#
_cell.length_a   1.000
_cell.length_b   1.000
_cell.length_c   1.000
_cell.angle_alpha   90.00
_cell.angle_beta   90.00
_cell.angle_gamma   90.00
#
_symmetry.space_group_name_H-M   'P 1'
#
loop_
_entity.id
_entity.type
_entity.pdbx_description
1 polymer ?
#
loop_
_entity_poly.entity_id
_entity_poly.type
_entity_poly.pdbx_seq_one_letter_code
_entity_poly.pdbx_strand_id
1 'polypeptide(L)'
;MILMLETPTDDSVEVSIAFLKECGAKLTEVSPRALDTIFTRLRGILQDGDSSNLDKRVQYMIEVVMTIRKDNFKAYPAVIDELDLIDEDDQITHTLSLEDAVNPENELSE
;
A
#
# COMPACT_ATOMS: atom_id res chain seq x y z
N MET A 1 -5.09 -4.73 0.71
CA MET A 1 -3.97 -4.89 -0.26
C MET A 1 -3.78 -6.33 -0.71
N ILE A 2 -3.75 -7.32 0.20
CA ILE A 2 -3.59 -8.74 -0.17
C ILE A 2 -4.63 -9.18 -1.22
N LEU A 3 -5.90 -8.77 -1.05
CA LEU A 3 -6.98 -9.02 -2.01
C LEU A 3 -6.63 -8.62 -3.46
N MET A 4 -5.94 -7.49 -3.65
CA MET A 4 -5.58 -7.00 -4.99
C MET A 4 -4.44 -7.81 -5.63
N LEU A 5 -3.66 -8.54 -4.83
CA LEU A 5 -2.51 -9.34 -5.29
C LEU A 5 -2.79 -10.85 -5.31
N GLU A 6 -4.03 -11.27 -4.99
CA GLU A 6 -4.46 -12.66 -5.12
C GLU A 6 -4.53 -13.07 -6.59
N THR A 7 -5.24 -12.29 -7.42
CA THR A 7 -5.30 -12.45 -8.87
C THR A 7 -4.76 -11.19 -9.55
N PRO A 8 -3.45 -11.10 -9.78
CA PRO A 8 -2.82 -9.88 -10.28
C PRO A 8 -3.22 -9.60 -11.73
N THR A 9 -3.82 -8.43 -11.95
CA THR A 9 -4.01 -7.76 -13.24
C THR A 9 -3.18 -6.49 -13.31
N ASP A 10 -2.97 -5.93 -14.50
CA ASP A 10 -2.25 -4.67 -14.67
C ASP A 10 -2.79 -3.56 -13.74
N ASP A 11 -4.11 -3.33 -13.75
CA ASP A 11 -4.77 -2.32 -12.92
C ASP A 11 -4.63 -2.60 -11.42
N SER A 12 -4.84 -3.84 -10.98
CA SER A 12 -4.77 -4.20 -9.55
C SER A 12 -3.36 -4.01 -8.98
N VAL A 13 -2.33 -4.31 -9.78
CA VAL A 13 -0.94 -4.14 -9.40
C VAL A 13 -0.59 -2.66 -9.36
N GLU A 14 -1.05 -1.88 -10.33
CA GLU A 14 -0.85 -0.42 -10.34
C GLU A 14 -1.43 0.26 -9.10
N VAL A 15 -2.69 -0.06 -8.77
CA VAL A 15 -3.35 0.46 -7.58
C VAL A 15 -2.60 0.03 -6.31
N SER A 16 -2.16 -1.24 -6.25
CA SER A 16 -1.38 -1.75 -5.12
C SER A 16 -0.05 -1.02 -4.96
N ILE A 17 0.63 -0.71 -6.06
CA ILE A 17 1.90 0.03 -6.05
C ILE A 17 1.70 1.48 -5.65
N ALA A 18 0.66 2.14 -6.17
CA ALA A 18 0.32 3.50 -5.75
C ALA A 18 0.04 3.54 -4.24
N PHE A 19 -0.77 2.62 -3.73
CA PHE A 19 -1.06 2.52 -2.30
C PHE A 19 0.21 2.27 -1.47
N LEU A 20 1.10 1.36 -1.92
CA LEU A 20 2.39 1.11 -1.24
C LEU A 20 3.32 2.32 -1.19
N LYS A 21 3.31 3.17 -2.22
CA LYS A 21 4.12 4.39 -2.21
C LYS A 21 3.65 5.35 -1.13
N GLU A 22 2.34 5.55 -1.01
CA GLU A 22 1.78 6.49 -0.04
C GLU A 22 1.86 6.00 1.41
N CYS A 23 1.54 4.74 1.69
CA CYS A 23 1.45 4.25 3.07
C CYS A 23 2.61 3.34 3.50
N GLY A 24 3.55 3.03 2.61
CA GLY A 24 4.59 2.02 2.86
C GLY A 24 5.57 2.40 3.97
N ALA A 25 5.89 3.69 4.11
CA ALA A 25 6.68 4.20 5.23
C ALA A 25 5.99 3.88 6.56
N LYS A 26 4.71 4.26 6.71
CA LYS A 26 3.96 4.01 7.95
C LYS A 26 3.81 2.52 8.24
N LEU A 27 3.53 1.71 7.22
CA LEU A 27 3.45 0.25 7.35
C LEU A 27 4.76 -0.38 7.82
N THR A 28 5.91 0.22 7.50
CA THR A 28 7.22 -0.25 8.00
C THR A 28 7.32 -0.08 9.52
N GLU A 29 6.74 0.99 10.08
CA GLU A 29 6.73 1.27 11.52
C GLU A 29 5.72 0.39 12.25
N VAL A 30 4.48 0.32 11.76
CA VAL A 30 3.36 -0.29 12.51
C VAL A 30 3.19 -1.79 12.24
N SER A 31 3.56 -2.27 11.05
CA SER A 31 3.35 -3.67 10.66
C SER A 31 4.39 -4.18 9.63
N PRO A 32 5.68 -4.21 10.01
CA PRO A 32 6.76 -4.59 9.08
C PRO A 32 6.58 -6.01 8.51
N ARG A 33 6.04 -6.95 9.31
CA ARG A 33 5.80 -8.34 8.88
C ARG A 33 4.74 -8.44 7.78
N ALA A 34 3.67 -7.63 7.86
CA ALA A 34 2.65 -7.59 6.82
C ALA A 34 3.24 -7.00 5.53
N LEU A 35 4.02 -5.93 5.65
CA LEU A 35 4.72 -5.32 4.52
C LEU A 35 5.68 -6.31 3.85
N ASP A 36 6.44 -7.08 4.62
CA ASP A 36 7.32 -8.14 4.11
C ASP A 36 6.58 -9.18 3.28
N THR A 37 5.39 -9.57 3.74
CA THR A 37 4.54 -10.54 3.04
C THR A 37 4.09 -9.99 1.68
N ILE A 38 3.67 -8.73 1.63
CA ILE A 38 3.27 -8.05 0.38
C ILE A 38 4.45 -8.01 -0.61
N PHE A 39 5.63 -7.59 -0.18
CA PHE A 39 6.79 -7.51 -1.07
C PHE A 39 7.30 -8.88 -1.51
N THR A 40 7.13 -9.90 -0.68
CA THR A 40 7.41 -11.30 -1.06
C THR A 40 6.44 -11.74 -2.15
N ARG A 41 5.15 -11.40 -2.04
CA ARG A 41 4.15 -11.68 -3.09
C ARG A 41 4.48 -10.94 -4.39
N LEU A 42 4.82 -9.66 -4.33
CA LEU A 42 5.25 -8.88 -5.51
C LEU A 42 6.49 -9.49 -6.19
N ARG A 43 7.44 -10.03 -5.42
CA ARG A 43 8.59 -10.75 -5.97
C ARG A 43 8.16 -12.05 -6.65
N GLY A 44 7.24 -12.80 -6.04
CA GLY A 44 6.64 -13.98 -6.66
C GLY A 44 6.01 -13.66 -8.00
N ILE A 45 5.20 -12.59 -8.08
CA ILE A 45 4.57 -12.15 -9.34
C ILE A 45 5.59 -11.86 -10.45
N LEU A 46 6.75 -11.27 -10.11
CA LEU A 46 7.81 -10.97 -11.08
C LEU A 46 8.60 -12.21 -11.52
N GLN A 47 8.73 -13.21 -10.64
CA GLN A 47 9.52 -14.43 -10.88
C GLN A 47 8.72 -15.57 -11.50
N ASP A 48 7.45 -15.68 -11.11
CA ASP A 48 6.53 -16.72 -11.58
C ASP A 48 5.99 -16.37 -12.97
N GLY A 49 5.58 -17.41 -13.72
CA GLY A 49 5.01 -17.28 -15.07
C GLY A 49 3.71 -16.45 -15.15
N ASP A 50 3.14 -16.03 -14.02
CA ASP A 50 2.03 -15.07 -13.94
C ASP A 50 2.42 -13.69 -14.50
N SER A 51 3.72 -13.36 -14.51
CA SER A 51 4.26 -12.17 -15.20
C SER A 51 4.10 -12.22 -16.73
N SER A 52 3.90 -13.41 -17.32
CA SER A 52 3.78 -13.54 -18.79
C SER A 52 2.52 -12.90 -19.36
N ASN A 53 1.50 -12.70 -18.53
CA ASN A 53 0.25 -12.01 -18.88
C ASN A 53 0.24 -10.54 -18.43
N LEU A 54 1.24 -10.08 -17.67
CA LEU A 54 1.32 -8.70 -17.20
C LEU A 54 2.17 -7.86 -18.16
N ASP A 55 1.73 -6.63 -18.40
CA ASP A 55 2.47 -5.70 -19.25
C ASP A 55 3.87 -5.42 -18.65
N LYS A 56 4.88 -5.26 -19.51
CA LYS A 56 6.24 -4.94 -19.09
C LYS A 56 6.29 -3.68 -18.23
N ARG A 57 5.41 -2.70 -18.46
CA ARG A 57 5.26 -1.50 -17.65
C ARG A 57 4.96 -1.83 -16.19
N VAL A 58 4.06 -2.78 -15.95
CA VAL A 58 3.66 -3.18 -14.59
C VAL A 58 4.81 -3.87 -13.88
N GLN A 59 5.58 -4.71 -14.60
CA GLN A 59 6.82 -5.30 -14.07
C GLN A 59 7.82 -4.22 -13.64
N TYR A 60 8.04 -3.18 -14.46
CA TYR A 60 8.89 -2.04 -14.08
C TYR A 60 8.35 -1.30 -12.84
N MET A 61 7.03 -1.14 -12.71
CA MET A 61 6.46 -0.51 -11.52
C MET A 61 6.75 -1.32 -10.26
N ILE A 62 6.75 -2.66 -10.34
CA ILE A 62 7.13 -3.54 -9.22
C ILE A 62 8.60 -3.31 -8.85
N GLU A 63 9.51 -3.25 -9.83
CA GLU A 63 10.93 -2.97 -9.56
C GLU A 63 11.15 -1.59 -8.92
N VAL A 64 10.40 -0.58 -9.39
CA VAL A 64 10.43 0.77 -8.82
C VAL A 64 10.00 0.73 -7.35
N VAL A 65 8.90 0.07 -6.99
CA VAL A 65 8.45 0.03 -5.59
C VAL A 65 9.42 -0.78 -4.70
N MET A 66 10.09 -1.80 -5.24
CA MET A 66 11.16 -2.50 -4.52
C MET A 66 12.37 -1.59 -4.26
N THR A 67 12.70 -0.70 -5.19
CA THR A 67 13.77 0.30 -5.00
C THR A 67 13.38 1.32 -3.94
N ILE A 68 12.15 1.83 -3.98
CA ILE A 68 11.60 2.74 -2.96
C ILE A 68 11.70 2.11 -1.56
N ARG A 69 11.36 0.83 -1.43
CA ARG A 69 11.52 0.09 -0.17
C ARG A 69 12.98 -0.01 0.27
N LYS A 70 13.92 -0.32 -0.63
CA LYS A 70 15.36 -0.39 -0.30
C LYS A 70 15.89 0.96 0.19
N ASP A 71 15.35 2.04 -0.35
CA ASP A 71 15.67 3.40 0.09
C ASP A 71 14.92 3.82 1.35
N ASN A 72 14.21 2.90 2.02
CA ASN A 72 13.40 3.14 3.21
C ASN A 72 12.36 4.27 3.02
N PHE A 73 11.74 4.33 1.84
CA PHE A 73 10.69 5.30 1.53
C PHE A 73 11.10 6.76 1.73
N LYS A 74 12.39 7.12 1.60
CA LYS A 74 12.89 8.50 1.79
C LYS A 74 12.12 9.58 1.01
N ALA A 75 11.67 9.24 -0.20
CA ALA A 75 10.90 10.16 -1.04
C ALA A 75 9.39 10.19 -0.74
N TYR A 76 8.93 9.28 0.14
CA TYR A 76 7.53 9.06 0.50
C TYR A 76 7.41 8.91 2.03
N PRO A 77 7.71 9.97 2.81
CA PRO A 77 7.64 9.92 4.26
C PRO A 77 6.19 9.66 4.72
N ALA A 78 6.03 9.01 5.87
CA ALA A 78 4.72 8.66 6.43
C ALA A 78 3.87 9.89 6.79
N VAL A 79 4.55 10.93 7.29
CA VAL A 79 3.96 12.24 7.60
C VAL A 79 4.89 13.28 7.00
N ILE A 80 4.32 14.26 6.30
CA ILE A 80 5.06 15.41 5.78
C ILE A 80 5.20 16.42 6.91
N ASP A 81 6.38 16.98 7.14
CA ASP A 81 6.66 17.89 8.27
C ASP A 81 5.64 19.03 8.40
N GLU A 82 5.17 19.59 7.29
CA GLU A 82 4.17 20.68 7.27
C GLU A 82 2.77 20.24 7.74
N LEU A 83 2.50 18.93 7.78
CA LEU A 83 1.23 18.31 8.14
C LEU A 83 1.27 17.64 9.53
N ASP A 84 2.42 17.64 10.20
CA ASP A 84 2.58 17.11 11.56
C ASP A 84 2.09 18.12 12.60
N LEU A 85 0.77 18.25 12.71
CA LEU A 85 0.11 19.31 13.48
C LEU A 85 -0.51 18.85 14.81
N ILE A 86 -0.60 17.54 15.04
CA ILE A 86 -1.32 16.95 16.17
C ILE A 86 -0.35 16.01 16.91
N ASP A 87 -0.16 16.28 18.20
CA ASP A 87 0.65 15.44 19.08
C ASP A 87 0.17 13.98 19.05
N GLU A 88 1.09 13.02 19.07
CA GLU A 88 0.76 11.59 18.96
C GLU A 88 -0.24 11.12 20.03
N ASP A 89 -0.16 11.68 21.25
CA ASP A 89 -1.04 11.33 22.38
C ASP A 89 -2.50 11.81 22.18
N ASP A 90 -2.72 12.80 21.30
CA ASP A 90 -4.04 13.34 20.98
C ASP A 90 -4.68 12.65 19.76
N GLN A 91 -3.95 11.75 19.08
CA GLN A 91 -4.46 11.06 17.90
C GLN A 91 -5.40 9.90 18.26
N ILE A 92 -6.59 9.88 17.65
CA ILE A 92 -7.56 8.78 17.82
C ILE A 92 -7.47 7.83 16.61
N THR A 93 -6.88 6.65 16.82
CA THR A 93 -6.79 5.61 15.79
C THR A 93 -8.05 4.75 15.75
N HIS A 94 -8.72 4.74 14.59
CA HIS A 94 -9.90 3.91 14.37
C HIS A 94 -9.50 2.58 13.74
N THR A 95 -10.03 1.47 14.26
CA THR A 95 -9.83 0.14 13.67
C THR A 95 -11.07 -0.22 12.86
N LEU A 96 -10.89 -0.37 11.55
CA LEU A 96 -11.96 -0.67 10.58
C LEU A 96 -11.55 -1.87 9.74
N SER A 97 -12.48 -2.79 9.49
CA SER A 97 -12.30 -3.87 8.52
C SER A 97 -12.87 -3.46 7.17
N LEU A 98 -12.30 -4.02 6.09
CA LEU A 98 -12.83 -3.85 4.73
C LEU A 98 -14.17 -4.56 4.52
N GLU A 99 -14.49 -5.53 5.37
CA GLU A 99 -15.72 -6.32 5.29
C GLU A 99 -16.87 -5.72 6.12
N ASP A 100 -16.57 -4.70 6.93
CA ASP A 100 -17.57 -4.07 7.80
C ASP A 100 -18.60 -3.31 6.97
N ALA A 101 -19.88 -3.50 7.29
CA ALA A 101 -20.93 -2.65 6.77
C ALA A 101 -20.87 -1.29 7.50
N VAL A 102 -20.45 -0.24 6.80
CA VAL A 102 -20.34 1.12 7.34
C VAL A 102 -21.55 1.94 6.89
N ASN A 103 -22.19 2.67 7.81
CA ASN A 103 -23.17 3.69 7.43
C ASN A 103 -22.42 4.92 6.91
N PRO A 104 -22.63 5.35 5.65
CA PRO A 104 -22.03 6.60 5.15
C PRO A 104 -22.65 7.86 5.77
N GLU A 105 -23.75 7.76 6.52
CA GLU A 105 -24.41 8.88 7.22
C GLU A 105 -24.77 10.03 6.27
N ASN A 106 -25.22 9.70 5.05
CA ASN A 106 -25.53 10.69 3.99
C ASN A 106 -26.63 11.68 4.43
N GLU A 107 -27.49 11.27 5.36
CA GLU A 107 -28.52 12.09 6.01
C GLU A 107 -27.97 13.32 6.75
N LEU A 108 -26.68 13.32 7.15
CA LEU A 108 -26.05 14.47 7.81
C LEU A 108 -25.60 15.55 6.83
N SER A 109 -25.70 15.30 5.51
CA SER A 109 -25.30 16.23 4.45
C SER A 109 -26.45 17.09 3.90
N GLU A 110 -27.65 16.97 4.48
CA GLU A 110 -28.85 17.76 4.10
C GLU A 110 -28.98 19.09 4.87
#